data_AF-A0A1C4WRR9-F1
#
_entry.id   AF-A0A1C4WRR9-F1
#
_cell.length_a   1.000
_cell.length_b   1.000
_cell.length_c   1.000
_cell.angle_alpha   90.00
_cell.angle_beta   90.00
_cell.angle_gamma   90.00
#
_symmetry.space_group_name_H-M   'P 1'
#
loop_
_entity.id
_entity.type
_entity.pdbx_description
1 polymer ?
#
loop_
_entity_poly.entity_id
_entity_poly.type
_entity_poly.pdbx_seq_one_letter_code
_entity_poly.pdbx_strand_id
1 'polypeptide(L)' 'MEFLLFLLFLLALAAGSVLGLTADSRDSADWKPTEDGRRWRSRPC' A
#
# COMPACT_ATOMS: atom_id res chain seq x y z
N MET A 1 -24.73 7.27 -20.45
CA MET A 1 -24.17 5.92 -20.20
C MET A 1 -22.86 6.00 -19.41
N GLU A 2 -21.98 6.95 -19.72
CA GLU A 2 -20.72 7.21 -19.00
C GLU A 2 -20.83 7.27 -17.46
N PHE A 3 -21.84 7.95 -16.91
CA PHE A 3 -22.01 8.06 -15.46
C PHE A 3 -22.26 6.69 -14.79
N LEU A 4 -23.04 5.82 -15.44
CA LEU A 4 -23.31 4.47 -14.93
C LEU A 4 -22.03 3.62 -14.95
N LEU A 5 -21.24 3.73 -16.02
CA LEU A 5 -19.95 3.04 -16.12
C LEU A 5 -18.98 3.51 -15.04
N PHE A 6 -18.94 4.82 -14.78
CA PHE A 6 -18.12 5.39 -13.72
C PHE A 6 -18.56 4.90 -12.33
N LEU A 7 -19.87 4.85 -12.07
CA LEU A 7 -20.40 4.32 -10.81
C LEU A 7 -20.04 2.84 -10.62
N LEU A 8 -20.20 2.02 -11.66
CA LEU A 8 -19.82 0.60 -11.64
C LEU A 8 -18.32 0.41 -11.41
N PHE A 9 -17.48 1.26 -12.02
CA PHE A 9 -16.04 1.26 -11.80
C PHE A 9 -15.69 1.54 -10.32
N LEU A 10 -16.27 2.58 -9.72
CA LEU A 10 -16.08 2.89 -8.31
C LEU A 10 -16.55 1.75 -7.40
N LEU A 11 -17.68 1.11 -7.74
CA LEU A 11 -18.22 -0.01 -6.99
C LEU A 11 -17.29 -1.23 -7.04
N ALA A 12 -16.69 -1.50 -8.19
CA ALA A 12 -15.70 -2.56 -8.35
C ALA A 12 -14.43 -2.29 -7.53
N LEU A 13 -13.94 -1.04 -7.51
CA LEU A 13 -12.82 -0.64 -6.66
C LEU A 13 -13.13 -0.81 -5.17
N ALA A 14 -14.32 -0.38 -4.73
CA ALA A 14 -14.76 -0.54 -3.35
C ALA A 14 -14.84 -2.02 -2.95
N ALA A 15 -15.40 -2.87 -3.82
CA ALA A 15 -15.43 -4.31 -3.60
C ALA A 15 -14.03 -4.91 -3.50
N GLY A 16 -13.11 -4.53 -4.40
CA GLY A 16 -11.73 -4.99 -4.37
C GLY A 16 -10.97 -4.58 -3.10
N SER A 17 -11.22 -3.38 -2.59
CA SER A 17 -10.68 -2.91 -1.31
C SER A 17 -11.19 -3.73 -0.12
N VAL A 18 -12.50 -3.98 -0.04
CA VAL A 18 -13.11 -4.80 1.03
C VAL A 18 -12.61 -6.25 0.98
N LEU A 19 -12.41 -6.80 -0.22
CA LEU A 19 -11.87 -8.14 -0.42
C LEU A 19 -10.35 -8.22 -0.19
N GLY A 20 -9.69 -7.10 0.11
CA GLY A 20 -8.25 -7.06 0.31
C GLY A 20 -7.43 -7.29 -0.96
N LEU A 21 -8.03 -7.19 -2.15
CA LEU A 21 -7.32 -7.32 -3.43
C LEU A 21 -6.27 -6.21 -3.62
N THR A 22 -6.47 -5.09 -2.95
CA THR A 22 -5.53 -3.95 -2.93
C THR A 22 -4.72 -3.90 -1.64
N ALA A 23 -4.77 -4.92 -0.79
CA ALA A 23 -3.97 -4.96 0.43
C ALA A 23 -2.50 -5.03 0.04
N ASP A 24 -1.74 -3.99 0.40
CA ASP A 24 -0.29 -3.99 0.23
C ASP A 24 0.31 -4.99 1.21
N SER A 25 0.71 -6.15 0.70
CA SER A 25 1.39 -7.20 1.47
C SER A 25 2.89 -6.94 1.61
N ARG A 26 3.41 -5.93 0.90
CA ARG A 26 4.82 -5.56 0.97
C ARG A 26 4.96 -4.49 2.03
N ASP A 27 5.77 -4.77 3.04
CA ASP A 27 6.22 -3.75 3.99
C ASP A 27 7.15 -2.77 3.25
N SER A 28 6.53 -1.84 2.52
CA SER A 28 7.21 -0.81 1.71
C SER A 28 7.62 0.39 2.57
N ALA A 29 7.16 0.42 3.82
CA ALA A 29 7.50 1.43 4.81
C ALA A 29 8.74 0.99 5.61
N ASP A 30 9.82 0.66 4.89
CA ASP A 30 11.13 0.36 5.45
C ASP A 30 11.85 1.66 5.89
N TRP A 31 11.09 2.59 6.51
CA TRP A 31 11.57 3.88 7.00
C TRP A 31 12.47 3.64 8.21
N LYS A 32 13.70 3.21 7.98
CA LYS A 32 14.68 3.14 9.06
C LYS A 32 15.19 4.56 9.30
N PRO A 33 14.99 5.17 10.49
CA PRO A 33 15.58 6.46 10.79
C PRO A 33 17.08 6.36 10.55
N THR A 34 17.56 7.32 9.76
CA THR A 34 18.94 7.38 9.33
C THR A 34 19.62 8.43 10.23
N GLU A 35 20.36 7.98 11.23
CA GLU A 35 21.22 8.86 12.03
C GLU A 35 22.42 9.25 11.15
N ASP A 36 22.67 10.55 10.99
CA ASP A 36 23.80 11.11 10.22
C ASP A 36 23.99 10.53 8.80
N GLY A 37 22.91 10.24 8.08
CA GLY A 37 23.00 9.69 6.73
C GLY A 37 23.42 8.21 6.64
N ARG A 38 23.52 7.49 7.77
CA ARG A 38 23.80 6.04 7.79
C ARG A 38 22.61 5.20 8.26
N ARG A 39 22.24 4.22 7.42
CA ARG A 39 21.22 3.21 7.76
C ARG A 39 21.70 2.40 8.95
N TRP A 40 20.94 2.38 10.04
CA TRP A 40 21.28 1.63 11.25
C TRP A 40 21.32 0.12 10.93
N ARG A 41 22.51 -0.47 10.88
CA ARG A 41 22.68 -1.93 10.79
C ARG A 41 22.66 -2.50 12.20
N SER A 42 21.51 -3.00 12.62
CA SER A 42 21.42 -3.94 13.74
C SER A 42 22.29 -5.15 13.37
N ARG A 43 23.49 -5.22 13.95
CA ARG A 43 24.33 -6.41 13.84
C ARG A 43 23.60 -7.54 14.58
N PRO A 44 23.38 -8.71 13.97
CA PRO A 44 23.18 -9.91 14.78
C PRO A 44 24.47 -10.15 15.57
N CYS A 45 24.31 -10.54 16.83
CA CYS A 45 25.32 -10.68 17.88
C CYS A 45 26.62 -11.35 17.45
#